data_AF-A0A7S2J3C7-F1
#
_entry.id   AF-A0A7S2J3C7-F1
#
_cell.length_a   1.000
_cell.length_b   1.000
_cell.length_c   1.000
_cell.angle_alpha   90.00
_cell.angle_beta   90.00
_cell.angle_gamma   90.00
#
_symmetry.space_group_name_H-M   'P 1'
#
loop_
_entity.id
_entity.type
_entity.pdbx_description
1 polymer ?
#
loop_
_entity_poly.entity_id
_entity_poly.type
_entity_poly.pdbx_seq_one_letter_code
_entity_poly.pdbx_strand_id
1 'polypeptide(L)'
;PSIAEIQKALADEDAASNHSTKSGSVTKAMKSAMGDVASEAGTIAGGLAKEVAGGLAKEAKKEAEEASQDFLPNEEENALEGHSTAQNNVLLLLAFGGVALASIFGHLLDVRLCHARLTAGGHPRGWVLGMLLASYVLLIPAIQSTLFSVNIFVNYTVGSMGALRYNITREPLTESTSSLIRVLLESGGRTAAFFVILYAVVLPVIKLLLLVMGELWRNSEQEPFRHVASVCIALVHVASKWATPDLFAYILLQFLFRHLNHPHLMHSKAVLDVGFSCFGVFCLCSTFSSLAIPRPVVAKGAKEGIRPHYALV
;
A
#
# COMPACT_ATOMS: atom_id res chain seq x y z
N PRO A 1 -0.94 -1.71 -40.89
CA PRO A 1 -1.20 -0.30 -41.28
C PRO A 1 0.10 0.51 -41.25
N SER A 2 0.42 1.21 -42.34
CA SER A 2 1.55 2.14 -42.37
C SER A 2 1.25 3.35 -41.47
N ILE A 3 2.27 4.02 -40.91
CA ILE A 3 2.08 5.21 -40.06
C ILE A 3 1.26 6.30 -40.78
N ALA A 4 1.34 6.35 -42.11
CA ALA A 4 0.54 7.26 -42.94
C ALA A 4 -0.96 6.94 -42.94
N GLU A 5 -1.35 5.66 -42.82
CA GLU A 5 -2.77 5.26 -42.75
C GLU A 5 -3.38 5.58 -41.38
N ILE A 6 -2.58 5.52 -40.32
CA ILE A 6 -3.02 5.86 -38.95
C ILE A 6 -3.20 7.39 -38.82
N GLN A 7 -2.31 8.19 -39.41
CA GLN A 7 -2.44 9.65 -39.41
C GLN A 7 -3.63 10.13 -40.25
N LYS A 8 -3.96 9.44 -41.34
CA LYS A 8 -5.14 9.77 -42.15
C LYS A 8 -6.45 9.45 -41.41
N ALA A 9 -6.50 8.32 -40.70
CA ALA A 9 -7.66 7.95 -39.88
C ALA A 9 -7.91 8.94 -38.72
N LEU A 10 -6.84 9.43 -38.08
CA LEU A 10 -6.96 10.45 -37.02
C LEU A 10 -7.38 11.82 -37.55
N ALA A 11 -6.92 12.21 -38.75
CA ALA A 11 -7.33 13.47 -39.37
C ALA A 11 -8.80 13.47 -39.83
N ASP A 12 -9.32 12.31 -40.27
CA ASP A 12 -10.72 12.16 -40.65
C ASP A 12 -11.67 12.12 -39.44
N GLU A 13 -11.18 11.70 -38.26
CA GLU A 13 -11.94 11.70 -37.00
C GLU A 13 -12.09 13.11 -36.39
N ASP A 14 -11.06 13.96 -36.52
CA ASP A 14 -11.12 15.37 -36.10
C ASP A 14 -12.05 16.22 -36.98
N ALA A 15 -12.18 15.88 -38.27
CA ALA A 15 -13.11 16.56 -39.18
C ALA A 15 -14.59 16.24 -38.85
N ALA A 16 -14.88 15.09 -38.25
CA ALA A 16 -16.23 14.68 -37.86
C ALA A 16 -16.69 15.28 -36.51
N SER A 17 -15.76 15.74 -35.66
CA SER A 17 -16.10 16.27 -34.32
C SER A 17 -16.57 17.73 -34.29
N ASN A 18 -16.44 18.47 -35.40
CA ASN A 18 -16.83 19.89 -35.48
C ASN A 18 -18.32 20.16 -35.72
N HIS A 19 -19.18 19.14 -35.64
CA HIS A 19 -20.62 19.27 -35.84
C HIS A 19 -21.45 18.90 -34.59
N SER A 20 -21.08 19.40 -33.40
CA SER A 20 -21.93 19.30 -32.20
C SER A 20 -21.82 20.50 -31.26
N THR A 21 -22.10 21.70 -31.77
CA THR A 21 -22.47 22.85 -30.96
C THR A 21 -23.96 22.79 -30.60
N LYS A 22 -24.33 21.87 -29.69
CA LYS A 22 -25.70 21.80 -29.11
C LYS A 22 -25.75 21.84 -27.58
N SER A 23 -24.66 22.21 -26.91
CA SER A 23 -24.67 22.42 -25.44
C SER A 23 -25.20 23.81 -25.01
N GLY A 24 -25.18 24.80 -25.92
CA GLY A 24 -25.68 26.15 -25.65
C GLY A 24 -27.19 26.35 -25.76
N SER A 25 -27.96 25.32 -26.15
CA SER A 25 -29.42 25.42 -26.38
C SER A 25 -30.22 25.14 -25.12
N VAL A 26 -29.83 24.14 -24.32
CA VAL A 26 -30.60 23.69 -23.15
C VAL A 26 -30.47 24.68 -21.99
N THR A 27 -29.27 25.19 -21.72
CA THR A 27 -29.06 26.25 -20.72
C THR A 27 -29.71 27.57 -21.11
N LYS A 28 -29.85 27.85 -22.41
CA LYS A 28 -30.52 29.07 -22.92
C LYS A 28 -32.04 28.94 -22.89
N ALA A 29 -32.59 27.76 -23.17
CA ALA A 29 -34.01 27.45 -23.01
C ALA A 29 -34.44 27.46 -21.53
N MET A 30 -33.62 26.90 -20.64
CA MET A 30 -33.88 26.87 -19.19
C MET A 30 -33.79 28.29 -18.57
N LYS A 31 -32.85 29.12 -19.03
CA LYS A 31 -32.72 30.51 -18.58
C LYS A 31 -33.82 31.43 -19.15
N SER A 32 -34.35 31.12 -20.34
CA SER A 32 -35.53 31.80 -20.90
C SER A 32 -36.80 31.42 -20.15
N ALA A 33 -37.02 30.12 -19.89
CA ALA A 33 -38.19 29.65 -19.13
C ALA A 33 -38.21 30.17 -17.68
N MET A 34 -37.04 30.30 -17.03
CA MET A 34 -36.95 30.91 -15.69
C MET A 34 -37.11 32.44 -15.71
N GLY A 35 -36.80 33.11 -16.83
CA GLY A 35 -36.98 34.55 -17.01
C GLY A 35 -38.45 34.93 -17.19
N ASP A 36 -39.20 34.14 -17.96
CA ASP A 36 -40.60 34.40 -18.26
C ASP A 36 -41.50 34.17 -17.03
N VAL A 37 -41.23 33.13 -16.23
CA VAL A 37 -41.93 32.84 -14.97
C VAL A 37 -41.69 33.92 -13.90
N ALA A 38 -40.53 34.58 -13.91
CA ALA A 38 -40.20 35.64 -12.97
C ALA A 38 -40.89 36.98 -13.29
N SER A 39 -41.27 37.22 -14.55
CA SER A 39 -41.91 38.48 -14.96
C SER A 39 -43.43 38.51 -14.75
N GLU A 40 -44.08 37.34 -14.70
CA GLU A 40 -45.54 37.23 -14.55
C GLU A 40 -46.02 37.08 -13.08
N ALA A 41 -45.08 36.88 -12.15
CA ALA A 41 -45.35 36.71 -10.71
C ALA A 41 -45.33 38.03 -9.89
N GLY A 42 -45.34 39.18 -10.56
CA GLY A 42 -45.16 40.49 -9.94
C GLY A 42 -46.45 41.22 -9.60
N THR A 43 -47.33 40.67 -8.74
CA THR A 43 -48.14 41.47 -7.77
C THR A 43 -49.06 40.69 -6.80
N ILE A 44 -49.31 39.38 -6.98
CA ILE A 44 -50.12 38.59 -6.01
C ILE A 44 -49.38 37.32 -5.52
N ALA A 45 -48.23 36.99 -6.10
CA ALA A 45 -47.66 35.64 -6.04
C ALA A 45 -46.43 35.47 -5.12
N GLY A 46 -46.19 36.35 -4.15
CA GLY A 46 -44.98 36.25 -3.30
C GLY A 46 -44.98 35.04 -2.35
N GLY A 47 -46.14 34.66 -1.80
CA GLY A 47 -46.29 33.48 -0.95
C GLY A 47 -46.35 32.19 -1.76
N LEU A 48 -47.16 32.18 -2.83
CA LEU A 48 -47.35 31.01 -3.69
C LEU A 48 -46.10 30.65 -4.49
N ALA A 49 -45.37 31.64 -5.04
CA ALA A 49 -44.14 31.38 -5.77
C ALA A 49 -43.02 30.82 -4.87
N LYS A 50 -43.01 31.18 -3.57
CA LYS A 50 -42.03 30.64 -2.62
C LYS A 50 -42.35 29.19 -2.24
N GLU A 51 -43.63 28.83 -2.10
CA GLU A 51 -44.04 27.43 -1.93
C GLU A 51 -43.80 26.59 -3.19
N VAL A 52 -44.13 27.10 -4.38
CA VAL A 52 -43.92 26.40 -5.64
C VAL A 52 -42.43 26.24 -5.96
N ALA A 53 -41.62 27.29 -5.76
CA ALA A 53 -40.16 27.19 -5.93
C ALA A 53 -39.52 26.25 -4.90
N GLY A 54 -40.01 26.22 -3.67
CA GLY A 54 -39.58 25.27 -2.65
C GLY A 54 -39.95 23.82 -2.98
N GLY A 55 -41.13 23.60 -3.57
CA GLY A 55 -41.57 22.31 -4.09
C GLY A 55 -40.70 21.84 -5.26
N LEU A 56 -40.51 22.68 -6.28
CA LEU A 56 -39.67 22.37 -7.44
C LEU A 56 -38.20 22.13 -7.07
N ALA A 57 -37.65 22.90 -6.13
CA ALA A 57 -36.29 22.68 -5.63
C ALA A 57 -36.17 21.36 -4.86
N LYS A 58 -37.20 20.97 -4.11
CA LYS A 58 -37.25 19.66 -3.44
C LYS A 58 -37.38 18.52 -4.44
N GLU A 59 -38.22 18.66 -5.46
CA GLU A 59 -38.40 17.66 -6.50
C GLU A 59 -37.11 17.50 -7.32
N ALA A 60 -36.49 18.60 -7.76
CA ALA A 60 -35.22 18.57 -8.48
C ALA A 60 -34.08 18.03 -7.62
N LYS A 61 -34.07 18.31 -6.31
CA LYS A 61 -33.09 17.72 -5.38
C LYS A 61 -33.34 16.21 -5.21
N LYS A 62 -34.60 15.79 -5.11
CA LYS A 62 -34.98 14.40 -4.98
C LYS A 62 -34.65 13.62 -6.26
N GLU A 63 -34.96 14.15 -7.44
CA GLU A 63 -34.56 13.57 -8.73
C GLU A 63 -33.03 13.54 -8.88
N ALA A 64 -32.31 14.57 -8.42
CA ALA A 64 -30.85 14.55 -8.41
C ALA A 64 -30.28 13.53 -7.41
N GLU A 65 -30.91 13.33 -6.25
CA GLU A 65 -30.53 12.32 -5.26
C GLU A 65 -30.86 10.90 -5.75
N GLU A 66 -32.03 10.69 -6.38
CA GLU A 66 -32.44 9.41 -6.98
C GLU A 66 -31.59 9.06 -8.19
N ALA A 67 -31.33 10.03 -9.09
CA ALA A 67 -30.37 9.85 -10.17
C ALA A 67 -28.97 9.58 -9.59
N SER A 68 -28.55 10.31 -8.55
CA SER A 68 -27.26 10.07 -7.89
C SER A 68 -27.19 8.70 -7.20
N GLN A 69 -28.30 8.17 -6.69
CA GLN A 69 -28.38 6.82 -6.11
C GLN A 69 -28.29 5.75 -7.19
N ASP A 70 -28.93 5.94 -8.34
CA ASP A 70 -28.71 5.11 -9.53
C ASP A 70 -27.25 5.19 -10.00
N PHE A 71 -26.55 6.30 -9.72
CA PHE A 71 -25.11 6.50 -9.97
C PHE A 71 -24.17 5.94 -8.89
N LEU A 72 -24.67 5.56 -7.70
CA LEU A 72 -23.85 4.81 -6.75
C LEU A 72 -23.84 3.34 -7.16
N PRO A 73 -22.66 2.73 -7.37
CA PRO A 73 -22.58 1.30 -7.64
C PRO A 73 -23.23 0.54 -6.49
N ASN A 74 -23.97 -0.52 -6.80
CA ASN A 74 -24.50 -1.42 -5.78
C ASN A 74 -23.30 -1.83 -4.91
N GLU A 75 -23.36 -1.60 -3.59
CA GLU A 75 -22.23 -1.93 -2.70
C GLU A 75 -21.83 -3.41 -2.82
N GLU A 76 -22.77 -4.26 -3.22
CA GLU A 76 -22.58 -5.67 -3.55
C GLU A 76 -21.70 -5.90 -4.79
N GLU A 77 -21.83 -5.09 -5.85
CA GLU A 77 -20.97 -5.17 -7.05
C GLU A 77 -19.54 -4.66 -6.74
N ASN A 78 -19.42 -3.77 -5.76
CA ASN A 78 -18.15 -3.26 -5.24
C ASN A 78 -17.64 -4.03 -4.01
N ALA A 79 -18.20 -5.21 -3.75
CA ALA A 79 -17.69 -6.09 -2.71
C ALA A 79 -16.25 -6.49 -3.10
N LEU A 80 -15.34 -6.32 -2.15
CA LEU A 80 -14.00 -6.88 -2.27
C LEU A 80 -14.07 -8.31 -1.74
N GLU A 81 -13.40 -9.25 -2.39
CA GLU A 81 -13.27 -10.63 -1.90
C GLU A 81 -12.28 -10.77 -0.72
N GLY A 82 -11.67 -9.65 -0.29
CA GLY A 82 -10.77 -9.62 0.84
C GLY A 82 -11.46 -9.79 2.20
N HIS A 83 -10.64 -9.95 3.24
CA HIS A 83 -11.16 -10.07 4.60
C HIS A 83 -11.80 -8.77 5.09
N SER A 84 -12.75 -8.90 6.02
CA SER A 84 -13.35 -7.74 6.66
C SER A 84 -12.31 -6.93 7.44
N THR A 85 -12.50 -5.61 7.54
CA THR A 85 -11.59 -4.74 8.31
C THR A 85 -11.46 -5.17 9.78
N ALA A 86 -12.55 -5.69 10.37
CA ALA A 86 -12.52 -6.22 11.73
C ALA A 86 -11.60 -7.45 11.84
N GLN A 87 -11.66 -8.39 10.89
CA GLN A 87 -10.75 -9.53 10.83
C GLN A 87 -9.30 -9.09 10.67
N ASN A 88 -9.02 -8.11 9.79
CA ASN A 88 -7.67 -7.59 9.59
C ASN A 88 -7.10 -6.93 10.86
N ASN A 89 -7.93 -6.14 11.55
CA ASN A 89 -7.53 -5.52 12.82
C ASN A 89 -7.26 -6.57 13.92
N VAL A 90 -8.12 -7.60 14.03
CA VAL A 90 -7.91 -8.70 14.98
C VAL A 90 -6.61 -9.44 14.67
N LEU A 91 -6.36 -9.76 13.40
CA LEU A 91 -5.15 -10.47 13.01
C LEU A 91 -3.89 -9.63 13.23
N LEU A 92 -3.95 -8.32 12.97
CA LEU A 92 -2.85 -7.40 13.27
C LEU A 92 -2.53 -7.39 14.77
N LEU A 93 -3.55 -7.33 15.63
CA LEU A 93 -3.38 -7.41 17.08
C LEU A 93 -2.79 -8.76 17.50
N LEU A 94 -3.23 -9.86 16.90
CA LEU A 94 -2.68 -11.19 17.15
C LEU A 94 -1.22 -11.29 16.72
N ALA A 95 -0.84 -10.71 15.58
CA ALA A 95 0.53 -10.70 15.08
C ALA A 95 1.45 -9.93 16.04
N PHE A 96 1.08 -8.72 16.46
CA PHE A 96 1.83 -7.95 17.46
C PHE A 96 1.88 -8.67 18.82
N GLY A 97 0.75 -9.21 19.27
CA GLY A 97 0.67 -9.97 20.52
C GLY A 97 1.59 -11.20 20.50
N GLY A 98 1.60 -11.95 19.40
CA GLY A 98 2.48 -13.11 19.21
C GLY A 98 3.96 -12.74 19.26
N VAL A 99 4.35 -11.65 18.58
CA VAL A 99 5.74 -11.15 18.64
C VAL A 99 6.11 -10.71 20.06
N ALA A 100 5.23 -9.98 20.75
CA ALA A 100 5.47 -9.54 22.13
C ALA A 100 5.62 -10.72 23.09
N LEU A 101 4.76 -11.74 22.98
CA LEU A 101 4.85 -12.97 23.77
C LEU A 101 6.16 -13.72 23.50
N ALA A 102 6.58 -13.83 22.24
CA ALA A 102 7.86 -14.45 21.88
C ALA A 102 9.06 -13.67 22.44
N SER A 103 9.01 -12.34 22.45
CA SER A 103 10.04 -11.50 23.09
C SER A 103 10.09 -11.68 24.60
N ILE A 104 8.94 -11.73 25.28
CA ILE A 104 8.86 -11.98 26.72
C ILE A 104 9.40 -13.38 27.03
N PHE A 105 9.02 -14.39 26.25
CA PHE A 105 9.52 -15.75 26.40
C PHE A 105 11.03 -15.80 26.22
N GLY A 106 11.58 -15.16 25.19
CA GLY A 106 13.03 -15.03 24.99
C GLY A 106 13.74 -14.35 26.15
N HIS A 107 13.13 -13.32 26.76
CA HIS A 107 13.65 -12.70 27.97
C HIS A 107 13.65 -13.65 29.18
N LEU A 108 12.57 -14.42 29.37
CA LEU A 108 12.47 -15.38 30.46
C LEU A 108 13.51 -16.50 30.31
N LEU A 109 13.78 -16.96 29.08
CA LEU A 109 14.85 -17.93 28.81
C LEU A 109 16.23 -17.38 29.19
N ASP A 110 16.51 -16.11 28.87
CA ASP A 110 17.76 -15.46 29.28
C ASP A 110 17.92 -15.48 30.81
N VAL A 111 16.87 -15.12 31.55
CA VAL A 111 16.93 -15.01 33.01
C VAL A 111 17.02 -16.38 33.69
N ARG A 112 16.35 -17.40 33.12
CA ARG A 112 16.22 -18.72 33.77
C ARG A 112 17.27 -19.73 33.35
N LEU A 113 17.65 -19.75 32.07
CA LEU A 113 18.50 -20.81 31.50
C LEU A 113 19.89 -20.29 31.13
N CYS A 114 20.01 -19.05 30.66
CA CYS A 114 21.28 -18.50 30.21
C CYS A 114 22.08 -17.98 31.41
N HIS A 115 22.98 -18.81 31.93
CA HIS A 115 23.98 -18.41 32.91
C HIS A 115 24.82 -17.23 32.40
N ALA A 116 25.39 -16.45 33.33
CA ALA A 116 26.16 -15.21 33.07
C ALA A 116 27.24 -15.31 31.96
N ARG A 117 27.69 -16.53 31.62
CA ARG A 117 28.62 -16.83 30.52
C ARG A 117 28.09 -16.42 29.14
N LEU A 118 26.81 -16.64 28.83
CA LEU A 118 26.25 -16.27 27.53
C LEU A 118 26.11 -14.75 27.39
N THR A 119 25.84 -14.04 28.47
CA THR A 119 25.82 -12.56 28.46
C THR A 119 27.23 -11.96 28.41
N ALA A 120 28.25 -12.63 28.94
CA ALA A 120 29.62 -12.12 28.97
C ALA A 120 30.26 -11.95 27.59
N GLY A 121 29.84 -12.76 26.59
CA GLY A 121 30.33 -12.67 25.21
C GLY A 121 29.66 -11.58 24.36
N GLY A 122 28.79 -10.76 24.94
CA GLY A 122 28.04 -9.73 24.22
C GLY A 122 27.05 -10.31 23.22
N HIS A 123 26.54 -11.52 23.42
CA HIS A 123 25.52 -12.13 22.56
C HIS A 123 24.22 -11.28 22.52
N PRO A 124 23.41 -11.39 21.46
CA PRO A 124 22.08 -10.79 21.42
C PRO A 124 21.25 -11.27 22.60
N ARG A 125 20.48 -10.36 23.22
CA ARG A 125 19.54 -10.73 24.27
C ARG A 125 18.44 -11.63 23.67
N GLY A 126 18.01 -12.65 24.40
CA GLY A 126 16.97 -13.60 24.01
C GLY A 126 15.65 -12.94 23.63
N TRP A 127 15.28 -11.79 24.20
CA TRP A 127 14.10 -11.06 23.76
C TRP A 127 14.22 -10.56 22.30
N VAL A 128 15.43 -10.18 21.87
CA VAL A 128 15.73 -9.76 20.50
C VAL A 128 15.63 -10.98 19.57
N LEU A 129 16.17 -12.12 19.99
CA LEU A 129 16.09 -13.37 19.23
C LEU A 129 14.64 -13.86 19.11
N GLY A 130 13.86 -13.80 20.19
CA GLY A 130 12.43 -14.13 20.20
C GLY A 130 11.64 -13.23 19.25
N MET A 131 11.91 -11.92 19.29
CA MET A 131 11.29 -10.96 18.35
C MET A 131 11.65 -11.28 16.89
N LEU A 132 12.94 -11.53 16.63
CA LEU A 132 13.47 -11.84 15.30
C LEU A 132 12.80 -13.11 14.76
N LEU A 133 12.83 -14.21 15.51
CA LEU A 133 12.25 -15.49 15.10
C LEU A 133 10.75 -15.37 14.83
N ALA A 134 9.99 -14.77 15.75
CA ALA A 134 8.55 -14.58 15.56
C ALA A 134 8.23 -13.70 14.34
N SER A 135 9.00 -12.63 14.11
CA SER A 135 8.81 -11.79 12.93
C SER A 135 9.05 -12.57 11.63
N TYR A 136 10.05 -13.44 11.56
CA TYR A 136 10.32 -14.26 10.37
C TYR A 136 9.28 -15.36 10.15
N VAL A 137 8.63 -15.86 11.21
CA VAL A 137 7.46 -16.75 11.06
C VAL A 137 6.31 -16.00 10.36
N LEU A 138 6.09 -14.72 10.68
CA LEU A 138 5.08 -13.88 10.01
C LEU A 138 5.38 -13.59 8.54
N LEU A 139 6.62 -13.79 8.07
CA LEU A 139 6.96 -13.64 6.65
C LEU A 139 6.27 -14.70 5.77
N ILE A 140 6.02 -15.90 6.30
CA ILE A 140 5.35 -16.98 5.56
C ILE A 140 3.91 -16.56 5.16
N PRO A 141 3.01 -16.22 6.11
CA PRO A 141 1.68 -15.76 5.75
C PRO A 141 1.70 -14.42 5.01
N ALA A 142 2.71 -13.57 5.20
CA ALA A 142 2.87 -12.33 4.42
C ALA A 142 3.05 -12.59 2.92
N ILE A 143 3.79 -13.65 2.53
CA ILE A 143 4.03 -14.00 1.11
C ILE A 143 2.87 -14.81 0.51
N GLN A 144 2.22 -15.63 1.33
CA GLN A 144 1.19 -16.57 0.87
C GLN A 144 -0.23 -15.99 0.87
N SER A 145 -0.53 -15.07 1.78
CA SER A 145 -1.88 -14.47 1.90
C SER A 145 -2.04 -13.29 0.94
N THR A 146 -3.29 -12.88 0.74
CA THR A 146 -3.63 -11.68 -0.04
C THR A 146 -2.95 -10.44 0.55
N LEU A 147 -2.21 -9.70 -0.26
CA LEU A 147 -1.57 -8.44 0.12
C LEU A 147 -2.55 -7.28 -0.02
N PHE A 148 -3.21 -7.21 -1.17
CA PHE A 148 -4.18 -6.16 -1.47
C PHE A 148 -5.32 -6.72 -2.31
N SER A 149 -6.49 -6.10 -2.13
CA SER A 149 -7.68 -6.32 -2.96
C SER A 149 -8.10 -4.98 -3.55
N VAL A 150 -8.20 -4.93 -4.87
CA VAL A 150 -8.52 -3.70 -5.62
C VAL A 150 -9.66 -3.99 -6.59
N ASN A 151 -10.66 -3.10 -6.65
CA ASN A 151 -11.73 -3.15 -7.63
C ASN A 151 -11.93 -1.75 -8.22
N ILE A 152 -11.83 -1.63 -9.55
CA ILE A 152 -11.84 -0.35 -10.27
C ILE A 152 -12.95 -0.34 -11.31
N PHE A 153 -13.85 0.62 -11.15
CA PHE A 153 -14.93 0.91 -12.08
C PHE A 153 -14.69 2.27 -12.71
N VAL A 154 -14.96 2.36 -14.01
CA VAL A 154 -15.00 3.63 -14.70
C VAL A 154 -16.42 3.91 -15.14
N ASN A 155 -16.86 5.11 -14.76
CA ASN A 155 -18.16 5.65 -15.07
C ASN A 155 -17.98 6.67 -16.19
N TYR A 156 -18.44 6.33 -17.39
CA TYR A 156 -18.48 7.26 -18.53
C TYR A 156 -19.92 7.71 -18.75
N THR A 157 -20.16 9.02 -18.70
CA THR A 157 -21.46 9.59 -19.05
C THR A 157 -21.48 9.90 -20.54
N VAL A 158 -22.22 9.15 -21.35
CA VAL A 158 -22.27 9.33 -22.81
C VAL A 158 -23.52 10.13 -23.18
N GLY A 159 -23.43 11.46 -23.05
CA GLY A 159 -24.48 12.39 -23.48
C GLY A 159 -25.88 11.99 -23.02
N SER A 160 -26.83 11.89 -23.97
CA SER A 160 -28.21 11.48 -23.70
C SER A 160 -28.43 9.97 -23.60
N MET A 161 -27.40 9.14 -23.82
CA MET A 161 -27.51 7.67 -23.76
C MET A 161 -27.40 7.11 -22.33
N GLY A 162 -27.18 7.98 -21.35
CA GLY A 162 -27.05 7.60 -19.94
C GLY A 162 -25.62 7.28 -19.52
N ALA A 163 -25.49 6.72 -18.32
CA ALA A 163 -24.21 6.34 -17.73
C ALA A 163 -23.81 4.94 -18.16
N LEU A 164 -22.66 4.81 -18.82
CA LEU A 164 -22.02 3.52 -19.07
C LEU A 164 -21.05 3.23 -17.92
N ARG A 165 -21.30 2.13 -17.21
CA ARG A 165 -20.40 1.61 -16.20
C ARG A 165 -19.58 0.47 -16.77
N TYR A 166 -18.27 0.56 -16.62
CA TYR A 166 -17.38 -0.52 -17.02
C TYR A 166 -16.48 -0.90 -15.84
N ASN A 167 -16.62 -2.14 -15.37
CA ASN A 167 -15.66 -2.72 -14.44
C ASN A 167 -14.39 -3.05 -15.22
N ILE A 168 -13.33 -2.25 -15.03
CA ILE A 168 -12.03 -2.48 -15.69
C ILE A 168 -11.46 -3.82 -15.23
N THR A 169 -11.59 -4.10 -13.94
CA THR A 169 -11.03 -5.30 -13.31
C THR A 169 -11.83 -6.55 -13.61
N ARG A 170 -13.07 -6.43 -14.10
CA ARG A 170 -14.10 -7.49 -14.30
C ARG A 170 -14.52 -8.20 -13.01
N GLU A 171 -13.55 -8.60 -12.21
CA GLU A 171 -13.67 -9.21 -10.88
C GLU A 171 -12.72 -8.49 -9.91
N PRO A 172 -12.97 -8.51 -8.59
CA PRO A 172 -12.05 -7.94 -7.61
C PRO A 172 -10.65 -8.55 -7.76
N LEU A 173 -9.65 -7.69 -8.02
CA LEU A 173 -8.27 -8.12 -8.17
C LEU A 173 -7.67 -8.33 -6.77
N THR A 174 -7.69 -9.58 -6.30
CA THR A 174 -7.00 -10.01 -5.08
C THR A 174 -5.64 -10.61 -5.41
N GLU A 175 -4.57 -9.95 -4.98
CA GLU A 175 -3.21 -10.39 -5.29
C GLU A 175 -2.43 -10.72 -4.03
N SER A 176 -1.88 -11.93 -3.98
CA SER A 176 -0.79 -12.29 -3.06
C SER A 176 0.56 -11.98 -3.73
N THR A 177 1.65 -11.91 -2.97
CA THR A 177 3.01 -11.73 -3.56
C THR A 177 3.31 -12.81 -4.60
N SER A 178 2.89 -14.05 -4.31
CA SER A 178 3.11 -15.18 -5.20
C SER A 178 2.30 -15.07 -6.50
N SER A 179 1.06 -14.59 -6.41
CA SER A 179 0.20 -14.33 -7.57
C SER A 179 0.74 -13.17 -8.40
N LEU A 180 1.13 -12.06 -7.76
CA LEU A 180 1.74 -10.90 -8.40
C LEU A 180 3.00 -11.29 -9.19
N ILE A 181 3.86 -12.13 -8.63
CA ILE A 181 5.05 -12.64 -9.33
C ILE A 181 4.65 -13.42 -10.59
N ARG A 182 3.63 -14.29 -10.52
CA ARG A 182 3.15 -15.05 -11.69
C ARG A 182 2.61 -14.12 -12.76
N VAL A 183 1.74 -13.18 -12.38
CA VAL A 183 1.16 -12.19 -13.30
C VAL A 183 2.25 -11.35 -13.98
N LEU A 184 3.27 -10.91 -13.23
CA LEU A 184 4.41 -10.18 -13.79
C LEU A 184 5.24 -11.03 -14.76
N LEU A 185 5.39 -12.32 -14.51
CA LEU A 185 6.11 -13.22 -15.43
C LEU A 185 5.30 -13.50 -16.70
N GLU A 186 4.00 -13.74 -16.58
CA GLU A 186 3.09 -14.02 -17.69
C GLU A 186 2.88 -12.81 -18.59
N SER A 187 2.79 -11.61 -18.02
CA SER A 187 2.71 -10.33 -18.76
C SER A 187 4.03 -9.90 -19.41
N GLY A 188 5.11 -10.66 -19.24
CA GLY A 188 6.43 -10.35 -19.77
C GLY A 188 7.25 -9.36 -18.93
N GLY A 189 6.72 -8.88 -17.80
CA GLY A 189 7.38 -8.03 -16.81
C GLY A 189 8.44 -8.74 -15.95
N ARG A 190 9.36 -9.49 -16.59
CA ARG A 190 10.38 -10.32 -15.90
C ARG A 190 11.27 -9.54 -14.94
N THR A 191 11.66 -8.32 -15.31
CA THR A 191 12.50 -7.46 -14.47
C THR A 191 11.79 -7.06 -13.18
N ALA A 192 10.50 -6.72 -13.25
CA ALA A 192 9.69 -6.39 -12.07
C ALA A 192 9.52 -7.62 -11.18
N ALA A 193 9.20 -8.79 -11.77
CA ALA A 193 9.11 -10.05 -11.03
C ALA A 193 10.41 -10.39 -10.30
N PHE A 194 11.56 -10.21 -10.97
CA PHE A 194 12.88 -10.40 -10.36
C PHE A 194 13.08 -9.50 -9.14
N PHE A 195 12.76 -8.21 -9.24
CA PHE A 195 12.86 -7.30 -8.10
C PHE A 195 11.93 -7.70 -6.96
N VAL A 196 10.68 -8.08 -7.24
CA VAL A 196 9.74 -8.54 -6.19
C VAL A 196 10.30 -9.77 -5.47
N ILE A 197 10.81 -10.77 -6.21
CA ILE A 197 11.45 -11.97 -5.61
C ILE A 197 12.68 -11.58 -4.77
N LEU A 198 13.53 -10.71 -5.32
CA LEU A 198 14.74 -10.25 -4.66
C LEU A 198 14.44 -9.58 -3.32
N TYR A 199 13.50 -8.63 -3.31
CA TYR A 199 13.17 -7.85 -2.12
C TYR A 199 12.30 -8.63 -1.13
N ALA A 200 11.28 -9.36 -1.59
CA ALA A 200 10.33 -10.03 -0.70
C ALA A 200 10.86 -11.34 -0.10
N VAL A 201 11.81 -12.03 -0.76
CA VAL A 201 12.27 -13.36 -0.34
C VAL A 201 13.78 -13.40 -0.13
N VAL A 202 14.56 -13.02 -1.16
CA VAL A 202 16.02 -13.23 -1.14
C VAL A 202 16.71 -12.36 -0.10
N LEU A 203 16.37 -11.07 0.00
CA LEU A 203 16.97 -10.17 0.98
C LEU A 203 16.68 -10.59 2.45
N PRO A 204 15.45 -10.94 2.84
CA PRO A 204 15.18 -11.52 4.16
C PRO A 204 16.02 -12.76 4.48
N VAL A 205 16.22 -13.66 3.50
CA VAL A 205 17.03 -14.89 3.67
C VAL A 205 18.51 -14.55 3.82
N ILE A 206 19.07 -13.71 2.94
CA ILE A 206 20.46 -13.26 3.04
C ILE A 206 20.71 -12.58 4.39
N LYS A 207 19.75 -11.77 4.85
CA LYS A 207 19.81 -11.13 6.17
C LYS A 207 19.90 -12.16 7.30
N LEU A 208 19.12 -13.24 7.28
CA LEU A 208 19.25 -14.31 8.27
C LEU A 208 20.60 -15.01 8.19
N LEU A 209 21.08 -15.32 6.99
CA LEU A 209 22.38 -15.98 6.81
C LEU A 209 23.51 -15.11 7.36
N LEU A 210 23.49 -13.81 7.09
CA LEU A 210 24.46 -12.85 7.64
C LEU A 210 24.38 -12.74 9.16
N LEU A 211 23.17 -12.77 9.74
CA LEU A 211 23.01 -12.80 11.20
C LEU A 211 23.58 -14.08 11.82
N VAL A 212 23.28 -15.24 11.24
CA VAL A 212 23.81 -16.53 11.70
C VAL A 212 25.33 -16.57 11.59
N MET A 213 25.90 -16.17 10.43
CA MET A 213 27.35 -16.08 10.25
C MET A 213 27.99 -15.09 11.22
N GLY A 214 27.37 -13.93 11.42
CA GLY A 214 27.81 -12.92 12.38
C GLY A 214 27.82 -13.43 13.81
N GLU A 215 26.87 -14.28 14.16
CA GLU A 215 26.78 -14.86 15.50
C GLU A 215 27.76 -16.02 15.71
N LEU A 216 27.91 -16.91 14.72
CA LEU A 216 28.86 -18.04 14.77
C LEU A 216 30.31 -17.57 14.94
N TRP A 217 30.68 -16.45 14.32
CA TRP A 217 32.04 -15.90 14.39
C TRP A 217 32.22 -14.77 15.42
N ARG A 218 31.18 -14.38 16.18
CA ARG A 218 31.21 -13.27 17.15
C ARG A 218 32.36 -13.38 18.15
N ASN A 219 32.57 -14.59 18.66
CA ASN A 219 33.57 -14.91 19.70
C ASN A 219 34.73 -15.75 19.16
N SER A 220 34.99 -15.73 17.86
CA SER A 220 36.17 -16.42 17.33
C SER A 220 37.46 -15.82 17.94
N GLU A 221 38.41 -16.67 18.32
CA GLU A 221 39.71 -16.21 18.84
C GLU A 221 40.52 -15.49 17.77
N GLN A 222 40.28 -15.79 16.50
CA GLN A 222 41.01 -15.19 15.39
C GLN A 222 40.39 -13.85 15.00
N GLU A 223 41.22 -12.81 15.01
CA GLU A 223 40.88 -11.44 14.58
C GLU A 223 40.15 -11.36 13.22
N PRO A 224 40.57 -12.08 12.14
CA PRO A 224 39.88 -11.98 10.85
C PRO A 224 38.42 -12.43 10.91
N PHE A 225 38.08 -13.48 11.67
CA PHE A 225 36.70 -13.94 11.78
C PHE A 225 35.82 -12.97 12.57
N ARG A 226 36.37 -12.33 13.61
CA ARG A 226 35.65 -11.27 14.35
C ARG A 226 35.38 -10.05 13.46
N HIS A 227 36.31 -9.72 12.57
CA HIS A 227 36.10 -8.68 11.54
C HIS A 227 34.95 -9.04 10.61
N VAL A 228 34.93 -10.27 10.09
CA VAL A 228 33.82 -10.75 9.23
C VAL A 228 32.50 -10.67 9.97
N ALA A 229 32.42 -11.14 11.23
CA ALA A 229 31.21 -11.03 12.04
C ALA A 229 30.73 -9.58 12.21
N SER A 230 31.68 -8.67 12.45
CA SER A 230 31.42 -7.23 12.57
C SER A 230 30.86 -6.62 11.28
N VAL A 231 31.37 -7.05 10.13
CA VAL A 231 30.89 -6.61 8.81
C VAL A 231 29.51 -7.21 8.51
N CYS A 232 29.29 -8.49 8.78
CA CYS A 232 27.99 -9.14 8.58
C CYS A 232 26.87 -8.42 9.35
N ILE A 233 27.08 -8.14 10.64
CA ILE A 233 26.11 -7.43 11.48
C ILE A 233 25.91 -5.98 10.98
N ALA A 234 27.00 -5.29 10.60
CA ALA A 234 26.89 -3.94 10.03
C ALA A 234 26.09 -3.92 8.72
N LEU A 235 26.30 -4.88 7.82
CA LEU A 235 25.53 -5.03 6.60
C LEU A 235 24.06 -5.30 6.89
N VAL A 236 23.75 -6.14 7.87
CA VAL A 236 22.37 -6.37 8.32
C VAL A 236 21.72 -5.10 8.84
N HIS A 237 22.44 -4.26 9.60
CA HIS A 237 21.90 -2.97 10.07
C HIS A 237 21.58 -2.02 8.93
N VAL A 238 22.44 -1.97 7.90
CA VAL A 238 22.20 -1.14 6.71
C VAL A 238 21.02 -1.71 5.92
N ALA A 239 21.05 -3.00 5.59
CA ALA A 239 20.01 -3.68 4.82
C ALA A 239 18.62 -3.57 5.48
N SER A 240 18.56 -3.69 6.81
CA SER A 240 17.29 -3.63 7.55
C SER A 240 16.58 -2.28 7.43
N LYS A 241 17.31 -1.17 7.26
CA LYS A 241 16.69 0.16 7.06
C LYS A 241 15.91 0.23 5.75
N TRP A 242 16.31 -0.52 4.74
CA TRP A 242 15.66 -0.56 3.43
C TRP A 242 14.32 -1.29 3.42
N ALA A 243 13.96 -2.03 4.48
CA ALA A 243 12.63 -2.61 4.61
C ALA A 243 11.53 -1.55 4.85
N THR A 244 11.88 -0.37 5.39
CA THR A 244 10.90 0.69 5.67
C THR A 244 10.40 1.40 4.41
N PRO A 245 11.27 1.76 3.43
CA PRO A 245 10.82 2.26 2.13
C PRO A 245 9.81 1.36 1.41
N ASP A 246 9.95 0.04 1.50
CA ASP A 246 9.03 -0.90 0.85
C ASP A 246 7.63 -0.80 1.48
N LEU A 247 7.55 -0.84 2.81
CA LEU A 247 6.30 -0.61 3.54
C LEU A 247 5.67 0.75 3.17
N PHE A 248 6.50 1.79 3.06
CA PHE A 248 6.06 3.13 2.68
C PHE A 248 5.52 3.18 1.25
N ALA A 249 6.14 2.46 0.29
CA ALA A 249 5.66 2.39 -1.08
C ALA A 249 4.27 1.77 -1.18
N TYR A 250 3.98 0.70 -0.43
CA TYR A 250 2.63 0.13 -0.35
C TYR A 250 1.60 1.08 0.25
N ILE A 251 1.99 1.83 1.29
CA ILE A 251 1.13 2.86 1.89
C ILE A 251 0.83 3.97 0.86
N LEU A 252 1.84 4.43 0.12
CA LEU A 252 1.67 5.41 -0.95
C LEU A 252 0.78 4.87 -2.08
N LEU A 253 0.94 3.60 -2.45
CA LEU A 253 0.10 2.96 -3.47
C LEU A 253 -1.37 2.92 -3.01
N GLN A 254 -1.61 2.59 -1.74
CA GLN A 254 -2.94 2.66 -1.15
C GLN A 254 -3.51 4.09 -1.14
N PHE A 255 -2.67 5.09 -0.86
CA PHE A 255 -3.07 6.50 -0.96
C PHE A 255 -3.39 6.90 -2.40
N LEU A 256 -2.60 6.45 -3.36
CA LEU A 256 -2.83 6.69 -4.78
C LEU A 256 -4.19 6.15 -5.20
N PHE A 257 -4.52 4.89 -4.88
CA PHE A 257 -5.82 4.31 -5.20
C PHE A 257 -6.99 5.07 -4.54
N ARG A 258 -6.81 5.55 -3.31
CA ARG A 258 -7.82 6.39 -2.65
C ARG A 258 -8.00 7.74 -3.32
N HIS A 259 -6.94 8.36 -3.83
CA HIS A 259 -7.02 9.64 -4.54
C HIS A 259 -7.55 9.49 -5.97
N LEU A 260 -7.30 8.34 -6.59
CA LEU A 260 -7.87 7.97 -7.88
C LEU A 260 -9.40 7.79 -7.82
N ASN A 261 -9.98 7.63 -6.62
CA ASN A 261 -11.42 7.55 -6.43
C ASN A 261 -12.10 8.92 -6.67
N HIS A 262 -12.58 9.12 -7.90
CA HIS A 262 -13.39 10.25 -8.32
C HIS A 262 -14.79 9.74 -8.68
N PRO A 263 -15.79 9.83 -7.79
CA PRO A 263 -17.09 9.16 -7.96
C PRO A 263 -17.77 9.36 -9.32
N HIS A 264 -17.59 10.54 -9.93
CA HIS A 264 -18.17 10.89 -11.22
C HIS A 264 -17.48 10.27 -12.44
N LEU A 265 -16.22 9.84 -12.33
CA LEU A 265 -15.41 9.33 -13.44
C LEU A 265 -14.87 7.93 -13.17
N MET A 266 -14.33 7.70 -11.98
CA MET A 266 -13.68 6.45 -11.61
C MET A 266 -13.92 6.13 -10.15
N HIS A 267 -14.54 5.00 -9.88
CA HIS A 267 -14.70 4.47 -8.54
C HIS A 267 -13.61 3.42 -8.30
N SER A 268 -12.72 3.68 -7.33
CA SER A 268 -11.64 2.76 -6.99
C SER A 268 -11.73 2.43 -5.50
N LYS A 269 -11.84 1.14 -5.19
CA LYS A 269 -11.80 0.63 -3.83
C LYS A 269 -10.58 -0.27 -3.70
N ALA A 270 -9.66 0.12 -2.82
CA ALA A 270 -8.45 -0.63 -2.53
C ALA A 270 -8.37 -0.88 -1.02
N VAL A 271 -8.05 -2.10 -0.62
CA VAL A 271 -7.81 -2.48 0.78
C VAL A 271 -6.53 -3.27 0.87
N LEU A 272 -5.71 -2.92 1.86
CA LEU A 272 -4.56 -3.71 2.29
C LEU A 272 -5.05 -4.82 3.22
N ASP A 273 -4.74 -6.05 2.89
CA ASP A 273 -5.32 -7.23 3.52
C ASP A 273 -4.35 -7.89 4.54
N VAL A 274 -4.73 -9.05 5.05
CA VAL A 274 -3.97 -9.88 6.02
C VAL A 274 -2.48 -9.99 5.69
N GLY A 275 -2.13 -10.28 4.44
CA GLY A 275 -0.74 -10.46 4.03
C GLY A 275 0.09 -9.20 4.25
N PHE A 276 -0.48 -8.03 3.94
CA PHE A 276 0.18 -6.74 4.18
C PHE A 276 0.37 -6.46 5.67
N SER A 277 -0.61 -6.81 6.50
CA SER A 277 -0.51 -6.65 7.96
C SER A 277 0.64 -7.48 8.54
N CYS A 278 0.73 -8.76 8.17
CA CYS A 278 1.84 -9.64 8.56
C CYS A 278 3.19 -9.12 8.04
N PHE A 279 3.23 -8.64 6.79
CA PHE A 279 4.42 -8.06 6.18
C PHE A 279 4.89 -6.82 6.93
N GLY A 280 3.98 -5.90 7.29
CA GLY A 280 4.30 -4.70 8.04
C GLY A 280 4.87 -5.00 9.43
N VAL A 281 4.24 -5.92 10.17
CA VAL A 281 4.76 -6.36 11.48
C VAL A 281 6.14 -7.02 11.32
N PHE A 282 6.33 -7.89 10.33
CA PHE A 282 7.63 -8.46 10.01
C PHE A 282 8.68 -7.35 9.78
N CYS A 283 8.41 -6.40 8.88
CA CYS A 283 9.36 -5.35 8.53
C CYS A 283 9.75 -4.50 9.74
N LEU A 284 8.79 -4.09 10.57
CA LEU A 284 9.05 -3.29 11.77
C LEU A 284 9.86 -4.07 12.81
N CYS A 285 9.39 -5.26 13.19
CA CYS A 285 10.02 -6.07 14.24
C CYS A 285 11.38 -6.63 13.79
N SER A 286 11.52 -7.04 12.54
CA SER A 286 12.79 -7.50 11.95
C SER A 286 13.82 -6.36 11.88
N THR A 287 13.37 -5.13 11.61
CA THR A 287 14.25 -3.94 11.63
C THR A 287 14.68 -3.60 13.05
N PHE A 288 13.74 -3.50 13.98
CA PHE A 288 14.02 -3.17 15.37
C PHE A 288 14.95 -4.21 16.01
N SER A 289 14.63 -5.49 15.86
CA SER A 289 15.43 -6.59 16.40
C SER A 289 16.85 -6.59 15.82
N SER A 290 17.01 -6.39 14.51
CA SER A 290 18.34 -6.29 13.91
C SER A 290 19.15 -5.10 14.40
N LEU A 291 18.56 -3.92 14.54
CA LEU A 291 19.27 -2.75 15.06
C LEU A 291 19.62 -2.86 16.55
N ALA A 292 18.87 -3.68 17.31
CA ALA A 292 19.14 -3.97 18.71
C ALA A 292 20.30 -4.96 18.92
N ILE A 293 20.79 -5.64 17.86
CA ILE A 293 21.92 -6.56 17.96
C ILE A 293 23.23 -5.75 18.09
N PRO A 294 23.98 -5.91 19.18
CA PRO A 294 25.22 -5.16 19.35
C PRO A 294 26.28 -5.67 18.38
N ARG A 295 27.02 -4.74 17.77
CA ARG A 295 28.16 -5.07 16.91
C ARG A 295 29.34 -5.58 17.76
N PRO A 296 30.06 -6.64 17.35
CA PRO A 296 31.23 -7.11 18.09
C PRO A 296 32.32 -6.05 18.11
N VAL A 297 32.91 -5.85 19.30
CA VAL A 297 34.06 -4.96 19.50
C VAL A 297 35.28 -5.62 18.89
N VAL A 298 35.74 -5.10 17.76
CA VAL A 298 37.06 -5.42 17.24
C VAL A 298 38.05 -4.59 18.04
N ALA A 299 39.00 -5.24 18.71
CA ALA A 299 40.09 -4.53 19.37
C ALA A 299 40.75 -3.67 18.30
N LYS A 300 40.61 -2.33 18.40
CA LYS A 300 41.41 -1.43 17.58
C LYS A 300 42.84 -1.77 17.94
N GLY A 301 43.51 -2.51 17.05
CA GLY A 301 44.90 -2.90 17.25
C GLY A 301 45.65 -1.69 17.75
N ALA A 302 46.48 -1.90 18.77
CA ALA A 302 47.35 -0.91 19.40
C ALA A 302 48.34 -0.32 18.38
N LYS A 303 47.80 0.44 17.43
CA LYS A 303 48.45 1.42 16.59
C LYS A 303 48.03 2.79 17.13
N GLU A 304 48.26 2.99 18.43
CA GLU A 304 48.54 4.32 18.95
C GLU A 304 49.89 4.73 18.38
N GLY A 305 49.79 5.49 17.30
CA GLY A 305 50.89 6.10 16.60
C GLY A 305 50.28 6.82 15.42
N ILE A 306 49.79 8.04 15.67
CA ILE A 306 49.17 9.00 14.74
C ILE A 306 47.63 9.09 14.90
N ARG A 307 47.22 10.08 15.70
CA ARG A 307 45.86 10.66 15.68
C ARG A 307 45.58 11.26 14.30
N PRO A 308 44.31 11.29 13.88
CA PRO A 308 43.74 12.61 13.65
C PRO A 308 42.37 12.80 14.31
N HIS A 309 42.26 13.96 14.95
CA HIS A 309 41.04 14.77 15.09
C HIS A 309 40.09 14.59 13.93
N TYR A 310 38.81 14.26 14.19
CA TYR A 310 37.58 14.88 13.61
C TYR A 310 36.42 14.47 14.53
N ALA A 311 35.96 15.36 15.43
CA ALA A 311 34.94 16.39 15.22
C ALA A 311 33.52 15.79 15.08
N LEU A 312 32.73 16.00 16.14
CA LEU A 312 31.30 15.78 16.25
C LEU A 312 30.53 16.49 15.13
N VAL A 313 29.54 15.78 14.56
CA VAL A 313 28.21 16.32 14.26
C VAL A 313 27.20 15.23 14.59
#